data_AF-A0A1A2ZUL8-F1
#
_entry.id   AF-A0A1A2ZUL8-F1
#
_cell.length_a   1.000
_cell.length_b   1.000
_cell.length_c   1.000
_cell.angle_alpha   90.00
_cell.angle_beta   90.00
_cell.angle_gamma   90.00
#
_symmetry.space_group_name_H-M   'P 1'
#
loop_
_entity.id
_entity.type
_entity.pdbx_description
1 polymer ?
#
loop_
_entity_poly.entity_id
_entity_poly.type
_entity_poly.pdbx_seq_one_letter_code
_entity_poly.pdbx_strand_id
1 'polypeptide(L)'
;MSRRIGRNRIPPRAVQSDMANTLSTDLGVMRTVAASTDARNDEIRAMLQAFIGRMGSVPRSVWGGIAAARFKDVVDRWNAESTRLYHALHTIAETIRHNEAALSEAGEEHARRIAAAGGNV
;
A
#
# COMPACT_ATOMS: atom_id res chain seq x y z
N MET A 1 -30.02 16.15 50.49
CA MET A 1 -28.82 16.45 49.66
C MET A 1 -28.82 15.55 48.44
N SER A 2 -29.30 16.04 47.29
CA SER A 2 -29.41 15.27 46.04
C SER A 2 -28.17 15.42 45.17
N ARG A 3 -27.54 14.29 44.80
CA ARG A 3 -26.53 14.24 43.74
C ARG A 3 -27.21 14.28 42.37
N ARG A 4 -26.97 15.33 41.58
CA ARG A 4 -27.27 15.39 40.14
C ARG A 4 -26.33 14.44 39.39
N ILE A 5 -26.86 13.33 38.89
CA ILE A 5 -26.20 12.53 37.85
C ILE A 5 -26.45 13.23 36.51
N GLY A 6 -25.48 14.05 36.09
CA GLY A 6 -25.43 14.62 34.75
C GLY A 6 -25.00 13.54 33.76
N ARG A 7 -25.96 12.96 33.03
CA ARG A 7 -25.69 12.08 31.90
C ARG A 7 -24.98 12.87 30.80
N ASN A 8 -23.68 12.65 30.65
CA ASN A 8 -22.88 13.13 29.53
C ASN A 8 -23.33 12.40 28.24
N ARG A 9 -24.33 12.95 27.55
CA ARG A 9 -24.85 12.40 26.29
C ARG A 9 -24.08 13.07 25.16
N ILE A 10 -23.04 12.40 24.65
CA ILE A 10 -22.36 12.85 23.44
C ILE A 10 -23.41 12.90 22.32
N PRO A 11 -23.55 14.02 21.59
CA PRO A 11 -24.55 14.12 20.53
C PRO A 11 -24.20 13.16 19.39
N PRO A 12 -25.18 12.49 18.77
CA PRO A 12 -24.93 11.50 17.70
C PRO A 12 -24.17 12.09 16.49
N ARG A 13 -24.27 13.40 16.27
CA ARG A 13 -23.49 14.13 15.24
C ARG A 13 -21.99 14.18 15.52
N ALA A 14 -21.56 14.25 16.78
CA ALA A 14 -20.14 14.29 17.13
C ALA A 14 -19.48 12.92 16.87
N VAL A 15 -20.14 11.83 17.28
CA VAL A 15 -19.68 10.45 17.03
C VAL A 15 -19.59 10.15 15.52
N GLN A 16 -20.55 10.64 14.73
CA GLN A 16 -20.51 10.50 13.26
C GLN A 16 -19.36 11.29 12.61
N SER A 17 -19.11 12.51 13.07
CA SER A 17 -17.98 13.31 12.58
C SER A 17 -16.64 12.65 12.92
N ASP A 18 -16.52 12.05 14.10
CA ASP A 18 -15.31 11.32 14.50
C ASP A 18 -15.10 10.07 13.66
N MET A 19 -16.16 9.29 13.40
CA MET A 19 -16.08 8.11 12.52
C MET A 19 -15.68 8.47 11.07
N ALA A 20 -16.22 9.56 10.53
CA ALA A 20 -15.85 10.03 9.19
C ALA A 20 -14.38 10.45 9.12
N ASN A 21 -13.86 11.11 10.16
CA ASN A 21 -12.45 11.49 10.25
C ASN A 21 -11.52 10.28 10.39
N THR A 22 -11.91 9.27 11.17
CA THR A 22 -11.15 8.02 11.29
C THR A 22 -11.08 7.29 9.95
N LEU A 23 -12.22 7.13 9.25
CA LEU A 23 -12.25 6.50 7.93
C LEU A 23 -11.37 7.25 6.93
N SER A 24 -11.46 8.59 6.86
CA SER A 24 -10.61 9.39 5.97
C SER A 24 -9.12 9.20 6.28
N THR A 25 -8.76 9.10 7.55
CA THR A 25 -7.38 8.82 7.99
C THR A 25 -6.94 7.43 7.52
N ASP A 26 -7.77 6.40 7.71
CA ASP A 26 -7.47 5.03 7.31
C ASP A 26 -7.28 4.91 5.79
N LEU A 27 -8.16 5.54 5.00
CA LEU A 27 -8.02 5.59 3.53
C LEU A 27 -6.72 6.30 3.10
N GLY A 28 -6.36 7.39 3.81
CA GLY A 28 -5.09 8.07 3.62
C GLY A 28 -3.89 7.16 3.87
N VAL A 29 -3.90 6.39 4.96
CA VAL A 29 -2.87 5.39 5.28
C VAL A 29 -2.79 4.32 4.19
N MET A 30 -3.93 3.80 3.73
CA MET A 30 -3.98 2.80 2.66
C MET A 30 -3.31 3.31 1.39
N ARG A 31 -3.60 4.54 0.98
CA ARG A 31 -2.98 5.17 -0.20
C ARG A 31 -1.47 5.34 -0.02
N THR A 32 -1.03 5.78 1.16
CA THR A 32 0.41 5.90 1.48
C THR A 32 1.13 4.56 1.45
N VAL A 33 0.54 3.49 2.01
CA VAL A 33 1.14 2.16 2.03
C VAL A 33 1.26 1.58 0.62
N ALA A 34 0.23 1.73 -0.21
CA ALA A 34 0.28 1.30 -1.60
C ALA A 34 1.39 2.02 -2.38
N ALA A 35 1.48 3.35 -2.26
CA ALA A 35 2.53 4.14 -2.90
C ALA A 35 3.94 3.78 -2.40
N SER A 36 4.10 3.55 -1.10
CA SER A 36 5.38 3.11 -0.53
C SER A 36 5.79 1.72 -1.07
N THR A 37 4.83 0.81 -1.23
CA THR A 37 5.04 -0.51 -1.80
C THR A 37 5.54 -0.43 -3.24
N ASP A 38 4.91 0.42 -4.06
CA ASP A 38 5.33 0.66 -5.44
C ASP A 38 6.75 1.29 -5.50
N ALA A 39 7.03 2.29 -4.66
CA ALA A 39 8.35 2.92 -4.60
C ALA A 39 9.48 1.96 -4.20
N ARG A 40 9.24 1.09 -3.21
CA ARG A 40 10.22 0.06 -2.80
C ARG A 40 10.47 -0.96 -3.90
N ASN A 41 9.44 -1.29 -4.66
CA ASN A 41 9.54 -2.20 -5.79
C ASN A 41 10.43 -1.60 -6.91
N ASP A 42 10.24 -0.32 -7.22
CA ASP A 42 11.07 0.41 -8.19
C ASP A 42 12.53 0.52 -7.75
N GLU A 43 12.77 0.77 -6.46
CA GLU A 43 14.12 0.80 -5.88
C GLU A 43 14.85 -0.55 -6.05
N ILE A 44 14.17 -1.66 -5.75
CA ILE A 44 14.71 -3.01 -5.93
C ILE A 44 15.07 -3.28 -7.39
N ARG A 45 14.20 -2.86 -8.32
CA ARG A 45 14.47 -2.97 -9.77
C ARG A 45 15.67 -2.13 -10.19
N ALA A 46 15.78 -0.91 -9.68
CA ALA A 46 16.91 -0.03 -9.99
C ALA A 46 18.23 -0.61 -9.50
N MET A 47 18.28 -1.17 -8.28
CA MET A 47 19.47 -1.85 -7.75
C MET A 47 19.90 -3.03 -8.62
N LEU A 48 18.95 -3.83 -9.11
CA LEU A 48 19.23 -4.94 -10.02
C LEU A 48 19.83 -4.44 -11.34
N GLN A 49 19.22 -3.43 -11.97
CA GLN A 49 19.74 -2.88 -13.24
C GLN A 49 21.16 -2.32 -13.07
N ALA A 50 21.41 -1.62 -11.95
CA ALA A 50 22.75 -1.12 -11.63
C ALA A 50 23.75 -2.27 -11.44
N PHE A 51 23.37 -3.36 -10.76
CA PHE A 51 24.21 -4.54 -10.59
C PHE A 51 24.51 -5.23 -11.92
N ILE A 52 23.50 -5.48 -12.77
CA ILE A 52 23.67 -6.05 -14.10
C ILE A 52 24.58 -5.17 -14.96
N GLY A 53 24.38 -3.84 -14.93
CA GLY A 53 25.23 -2.91 -15.66
C GLY A 53 26.69 -2.97 -15.21
N ARG A 54 26.95 -2.93 -13.89
CA ARG A 54 28.31 -3.07 -13.34
C ARG A 54 28.94 -4.39 -13.72
N MET A 55 28.20 -5.50 -13.65
CA MET A 55 28.75 -6.80 -14.00
C MET A 55 28.93 -6.98 -15.50
N GLY A 56 27.99 -6.53 -16.33
CA GLY A 56 28.15 -6.53 -17.80
C GLY A 56 29.32 -5.68 -18.29
N SER A 57 29.77 -4.70 -17.49
CA SER A 57 30.98 -3.92 -17.80
C SER A 57 32.30 -4.63 -17.47
N VAL A 58 32.26 -5.78 -16.79
CA VAL A 58 33.49 -6.51 -16.44
C VAL A 58 34.10 -7.16 -17.69
N PRO A 59 35.39 -6.93 -17.97
CA PRO A 59 36.03 -7.45 -19.17
C PRO A 59 35.99 -8.99 -19.25
N ARG A 60 35.78 -9.53 -20.45
CA ARG A 60 35.76 -10.99 -20.69
C ARG A 60 37.04 -11.70 -20.24
N SER A 61 38.18 -10.99 -20.23
CA SER A 61 39.45 -11.49 -19.70
C SER A 61 39.40 -11.82 -18.20
N VAL A 62 38.52 -11.19 -17.43
CA VAL A 62 38.30 -11.43 -16.00
C VAL A 62 37.30 -12.57 -15.77
N TRP A 63 36.42 -12.83 -16.75
CA TRP A 63 35.29 -13.76 -16.64
C TRP A 63 35.55 -15.16 -17.23
N GLY A 64 36.81 -15.53 -17.48
CA GLY A 64 37.13 -16.81 -18.12
C GLY A 64 36.52 -18.04 -17.43
N GLY A 65 35.92 -18.94 -18.23
CA GLY A 65 35.54 -20.30 -17.80
C GLY A 65 34.30 -20.38 -16.91
N ILE A 66 34.40 -21.19 -15.83
CA ILE A 66 33.28 -21.52 -14.92
C ILE A 66 32.71 -20.28 -14.22
N ALA A 67 33.52 -19.23 -14.01
CA ALA A 67 33.09 -17.99 -13.37
C ALA A 67 32.01 -17.25 -14.17
N ALA A 68 32.14 -17.16 -15.51
CA ALA A 68 31.12 -16.58 -16.37
C ALA A 68 29.78 -17.34 -16.30
N ALA A 69 29.84 -18.68 -16.32
CA ALA A 69 28.64 -19.50 -16.26
C ALA A 69 27.90 -19.32 -14.92
N ARG A 70 28.63 -19.36 -13.80
CA ARG A 70 28.05 -19.13 -12.47
C ARG A 70 27.49 -17.72 -12.30
N PHE A 71 28.15 -16.73 -12.87
CA PHE A 71 27.62 -15.37 -12.83
C PHE A 71 26.29 -15.27 -13.59
N LYS A 72 26.22 -15.85 -14.80
CA LYS A 72 24.97 -15.90 -15.57
C LYS A 72 23.85 -16.57 -14.79
N ASP A 73 24.11 -17.71 -14.15
CA ASP A 73 23.12 -18.41 -13.33
C ASP A 73 22.58 -17.52 -12.19
N VAL A 74 23.47 -16.77 -11.52
CA VAL A 74 23.09 -15.86 -10.42
C VAL A 74 22.23 -14.71 -10.94
N VAL A 75 22.59 -14.11 -12.08
CA VAL A 75 21.79 -13.03 -12.69
C VAL A 75 20.42 -13.52 -13.11
N ASP A 76 20.35 -14.65 -13.80
CA ASP A 76 19.08 -15.21 -14.28
C ASP A 76 18.16 -15.54 -13.10
N ARG A 77 18.70 -16.15 -12.03
CA ARG A 77 17.93 -16.44 -10.81
C ARG A 77 17.48 -15.17 -10.11
N TRP A 78 18.38 -14.21 -9.88
CA TRP A 78 18.02 -12.96 -9.22
C TRP A 78 16.93 -12.20 -10.00
N ASN A 79 17.04 -12.15 -11.33
CA ASN A 79 16.05 -11.52 -12.18
C ASN A 79 14.68 -12.19 -12.02
N ALA A 80 14.63 -13.53 -12.04
CA ALA A 80 13.40 -14.27 -11.81
C ALA A 80 12.77 -13.98 -10.44
N GLU A 81 13.57 -13.97 -9.36
CA GLU A 81 13.04 -13.68 -8.02
C GLU A 81 12.59 -12.22 -7.88
N SER A 82 13.30 -11.28 -8.51
CA SER A 82 12.93 -9.86 -8.53
C SER A 82 11.61 -9.62 -9.28
N THR A 83 11.39 -10.31 -10.41
CA THR A 83 10.11 -10.28 -11.12
C THR A 83 8.98 -10.87 -10.29
N ARG A 84 9.21 -11.97 -9.57
CA ARG A 84 8.21 -12.54 -8.66
C ARG A 84 7.86 -11.59 -7.53
N LEU A 85 8.86 -10.98 -6.90
CA LEU A 85 8.64 -9.97 -5.85
C LEU A 85 7.86 -8.77 -6.39
N TYR A 86 8.18 -8.31 -7.60
CA TYR A 86 7.45 -7.23 -8.27
C TYR A 86 5.96 -7.58 -8.40
N HIS A 87 5.63 -8.75 -8.92
CA HIS A 87 4.23 -9.16 -9.07
C HIS A 87 3.52 -9.29 -7.73
N ALA A 88 4.20 -9.81 -6.69
CA ALA A 88 3.64 -9.91 -5.36
C ALA A 88 3.34 -8.53 -4.75
N LEU A 89 4.31 -7.61 -4.77
CA LEU A 89 4.15 -6.25 -4.25
C LEU A 89 3.10 -5.45 -5.03
N HIS A 90 3.08 -5.58 -6.36
CA HIS A 90 2.06 -4.96 -7.20
C HIS A 90 0.66 -5.49 -6.87
N THR A 91 0.51 -6.81 -6.67
CA THR A 91 -0.77 -7.42 -6.27
C THR A 91 -1.22 -6.93 -4.89
N ILE A 92 -0.30 -6.78 -3.93
CA ILE A 92 -0.59 -6.21 -2.61
C ILE A 92 -1.08 -4.76 -2.75
N ALA A 93 -0.40 -3.94 -3.54
CA ALA A 93 -0.78 -2.56 -3.78
C ALA A 93 -2.17 -2.44 -4.44
N GLU A 94 -2.46 -3.29 -5.43
CA GLU A 94 -3.79 -3.39 -6.06
C GLU A 94 -4.86 -3.80 -5.05
N THR A 95 -4.58 -4.78 -4.19
CA THR A 95 -5.51 -5.22 -3.14
C THR A 95 -5.82 -4.07 -2.18
N ILE A 96 -4.81 -3.29 -1.78
CA ILE A 96 -5.00 -2.13 -0.91
C ILE A 96 -5.84 -1.06 -1.61
N ARG A 97 -5.56 -0.75 -2.89
CA ARG A 97 -6.35 0.21 -3.67
C ARG A 97 -7.81 -0.23 -3.82
N HIS A 98 -8.04 -1.51 -4.08
CA HIS A 98 -9.39 -2.06 -4.17
C HIS A 98 -10.14 -1.94 -2.85
N ASN A 99 -9.49 -2.25 -1.73
CA ASN A 99 -10.09 -2.11 -0.41
C ASN A 99 -10.40 -0.64 -0.08
N GLU A 100 -9.52 0.28 -0.47
CA GLU A 100 -9.71 1.72 -0.28
C GLU A 100 -10.96 2.21 -1.03
N ALA A 101 -11.11 1.83 -2.30
CA ALA A 101 -12.29 2.16 -3.09
C ALA A 101 -13.59 1.60 -2.48
N ALA A 102 -13.59 0.32 -2.07
CA ALA A 102 -14.76 -0.32 -1.49
C ALA A 102 -15.18 0.32 -0.14
N LEU A 103 -14.19 0.67 0.70
CA LEU A 103 -14.45 1.33 1.98
C LEU A 103 -14.93 2.78 1.78
N SER A 104 -14.40 3.50 0.78
CA SER A 104 -14.87 4.84 0.42
C SER A 104 -16.32 4.83 -0.03
N GLU A 105 -16.69 3.91 -0.93
CA GLU A 105 -18.07 3.74 -1.41
C GLU A 105 -19.04 3.44 -0.26
N ALA A 106 -18.67 2.51 0.63
CA ALA A 106 -19.46 2.17 1.80
C ALA A 106 -19.66 3.38 2.74
N GLY A 107 -18.61 4.20 2.92
CA GLY A 107 -18.68 5.44 3.70
C GLY A 107 -19.63 6.48 3.09
N GLU A 108 -19.55 6.71 1.78
CA GLU A 108 -20.43 7.64 1.06
C GLU A 108 -21.89 7.20 1.10
N GLU A 109 -22.16 5.91 0.91
CA GLU A 109 -23.49 5.33 1.00
C GLU A 109 -24.05 5.48 2.43
N HIS A 110 -23.23 5.22 3.46
CA HIS A 110 -23.65 5.43 4.85
C HIS A 110 -23.98 6.90 5.15
N ALA A 111 -23.15 7.84 4.68
CA ALA A 111 -23.38 9.27 4.82
C ALA A 111 -24.69 9.71 4.12
N ARG A 112 -24.96 9.21 2.91
CA ARG A 112 -26.22 9.48 2.18
C ARG A 112 -27.44 8.98 2.94
N ARG A 113 -27.40 7.77 3.51
CA ARG A 113 -28.52 7.23 4.33
C ARG A 113 -28.77 8.06 5.57
N ILE A 114 -27.72 8.53 6.25
CA ILE A 114 -27.86 9.41 7.42
C ILE A 114 -28.47 10.75 7.02
N ALA A 115 -28.01 11.35 5.93
CA ALA A 115 -28.57 12.61 5.44
C ALA A 115 -30.05 12.46 5.07
N ALA A 116 -30.43 11.36 4.42
CA ALA A 116 -31.81 11.04 4.10
C ALA A 116 -32.68 10.82 5.36
N ALA A 117 -32.15 10.13 6.38
CA ALA A 117 -32.84 9.92 7.64
C ALA A 117 -32.99 11.22 8.46
N GLY A 118 -32.03 12.14 8.38
CA GLY A 118 -32.03 13.42 9.08
C GLY A 118 -32.82 14.53 8.37
N GLY A 119 -33.09 14.40 7.07
CA GLY A 119 -33.94 15.32 6.30
C GLY A 119 -35.45 15.03 6.38
N ASN A 120 -35.84 13.93 7.04
CA ASN A 120 -37.22 13.46 7.13
C ASN A 120 -37.92 13.82 8.45
N VAL A 121 -37.44 14.86 9.15
CA VAL A 121 -37.99 15.40 10.42
C VAL A 121 -38.05 16.92 10.40
#